data_AF-A0A0S8KRG2-F1
#
_entry.id   AF-A0A0S8KRG2-F1
#
_cell.length_a   1.000
_cell.length_b   1.000
_cell.length_c   1.000
_cell.angle_alpha   90.00
_cell.angle_beta   90.00
_cell.angle_gamma   90.00
#
_symmetry.space_group_name_H-M   'P 1'
#
loop_
_entity.id
_entity.type
_entity.pdbx_description
1 polymer ?
#
loop_
_entity_poly.entity_id
_entity_poly.type
_entity_poly.pdbx_seq_one_letter_code
_entity_poly.pdbx_strand_id
1 'polypeptide(L)'
;TLEVRTSNSTAQTMYRKDGLAQTGLRKGYYSDNREDAIIMTTDRISSAGFQRHLQELKASLWAKLSSQKAAAASEDNEPSSREGTQIAA
;
A
#
# COMPACT_ATOMS: atom_id res chain seq x y z
N THR A 1 0.81 17.24 -7.10
CA THR A 1 1.21 18.34 -6.19
C THR A 1 0.00 18.78 -5.41
N LEU A 2 0.17 19.15 -4.15
CA LEU A 2 -0.89 19.68 -3.30
C LEU A 2 -0.41 20.91 -2.53
N GLU A 3 -1.35 21.74 -2.12
CA GLU A 3 -1.13 22.94 -1.30
C GLU A 3 -1.65 22.72 0.12
N VAL A 4 -0.81 22.95 1.12
CA VAL A 4 -1.15 22.80 2.55
C VAL A 4 -0.99 24.12 3.27
N ARG A 5 -1.94 24.45 4.15
CA ARG A 5 -1.80 25.57 5.09
C ARG A 5 -0.54 25.43 5.95
N THR A 6 0.19 26.52 6.11
CA THR A 6 1.40 26.56 6.95
C THR A 6 1.09 26.19 8.41
N SER A 7 -0.09 26.56 8.90
CA SER A 7 -0.58 26.22 10.25
C SER A 7 -0.98 24.75 10.43
N ASN A 8 -1.26 24.00 9.35
CA ASN A 8 -1.76 22.63 9.46
C ASN A 8 -0.63 21.60 9.53
N SER A 9 0.08 21.58 10.66
CA SER A 9 1.21 20.68 10.93
C SER A 9 0.82 19.19 10.89
N THR A 10 -0.42 18.86 11.27
CA THR A 10 -0.97 17.49 11.21
C THR A 10 -1.01 16.99 9.77
N ALA A 11 -1.61 17.75 8.85
CA ALA A 11 -1.67 17.38 7.44
C ALA A 11 -0.27 17.31 6.82
N GLN A 12 0.60 18.28 7.10
CA GLN A 12 1.99 18.24 6.63
C GLN A 12 2.73 16.97 7.07
N THR A 13 2.50 16.51 8.31
CA THR A 13 3.11 15.28 8.83
C THR A 13 2.57 14.04 8.14
N MET A 14 1.26 13.98 7.89
CA MET A 14 0.65 12.89 7.13
C MET A 14 1.24 12.82 5.71
N TYR A 15 1.28 13.94 5.00
CA TYR A 15 1.80 13.97 3.64
C TYR A 15 3.29 13.62 3.56
N ARG A 16 4.09 13.98 4.56
CA ARG A 16 5.50 13.51 4.64
C ARG A 16 5.59 11.99 4.76
N LYS A 17 4.70 11.36 5.53
CA LYS A 17 4.66 9.89 5.66
C LYS A 17 4.28 9.23 4.33
N ASP A 18 3.42 9.88 3.56
CA ASP A 18 2.98 9.40 2.23
C ASP A 18 4.01 9.71 1.12
N GLY A 19 5.19 10.22 1.47
CA GLY A 19 6.28 10.47 0.51
C GLY A 19 6.13 11.76 -0.29
N LEU A 20 5.33 12.72 0.19
CA LEU A 20 5.33 14.08 -0.34
C LEU A 20 6.37 14.94 0.39
N ALA A 21 7.19 15.64 -0.39
CA ALA A 21 8.16 16.59 0.09
C ALA A 21 7.72 18.01 -0.19
N GLN A 22 8.12 18.96 0.66
CA GLN A 22 7.94 20.38 0.40
C GLN A 22 8.81 20.79 -0.80
N THR A 23 8.20 21.49 -1.76
CA THR A 23 8.83 21.95 -3.01
C THR A 23 8.72 23.45 -3.21
N GLY A 24 7.88 24.14 -2.44
CA GLY A 24 7.74 25.60 -2.53
C GLY A 24 6.79 26.19 -1.50
N LEU A 25 6.59 27.51 -1.58
CA LEU A 25 5.71 28.30 -0.72
C LEU A 25 4.99 29.36 -1.56
N ARG A 26 3.67 29.49 -1.40
CA ARG A 26 2.87 30.59 -1.96
C ARG A 26 2.43 31.50 -0.82
N LYS A 27 2.89 32.76 -0.84
CA LYS A 27 2.56 33.73 0.19
C LYS A 27 1.12 34.22 0.06
N GLY A 28 0.40 34.32 1.18
CA GLY A 28 -0.97 34.84 1.22
C GLY A 28 -1.95 34.12 0.30
N TYR A 29 -1.75 32.82 0.06
CA TYR A 29 -2.48 32.05 -0.94
C TYR A 29 -3.95 31.85 -0.59
N TYR A 30 -4.26 31.62 0.69
CA TYR A 30 -5.63 31.46 1.13
C TYR A 30 -6.28 32.84 1.37
N SER A 31 -7.38 33.11 0.67
CA SER A 31 -8.02 34.44 0.63
C SER A 31 -8.75 34.82 1.91
N ASP A 32 -9.14 33.84 2.72
CA ASP A 32 -9.90 34.03 3.95
C ASP A 32 -9.06 34.67 5.07
N ASN A 33 -7.81 34.23 5.22
CA ASN A 33 -6.93 34.66 6.31
C ASN A 33 -5.55 35.13 5.83
N ARG A 34 -5.33 35.25 4.52
CA ARG A 34 -4.04 35.57 3.88
C ARG A 34 -2.91 34.66 4.37
N GLU A 35 -3.22 33.40 4.62
CA GLU A 35 -2.24 32.43 5.05
C GLU A 35 -1.43 31.87 3.87
N ASP A 36 -0.16 31.59 4.14
CA ASP A 36 0.76 30.98 3.21
C ASP A 36 0.43 29.49 2.98
N ALA A 37 0.57 29.06 1.73
CA ALA A 37 0.44 27.66 1.34
C ALA A 37 1.81 27.03 1.04
N ILE A 38 2.11 25.94 1.73
CA ILE A 38 3.25 25.07 1.44
C ILE A 38 2.87 24.17 0.27
N ILE A 39 3.68 24.20 -0.80
CA ILE A 39 3.52 23.28 -1.93
C ILE A 39 4.25 22.00 -1.59
N MET A 40 3.53 20.88 -1.56
CA MET A 40 4.10 19.54 -1.36
C MET A 40 3.88 18.67 -2.60
N THR A 41 4.91 17.93 -3.00
CA THR A 41 4.92 17.10 -4.22
C THR A 41 5.66 15.80 -3.95
N THR A 42 5.26 14.72 -4.61
CA THR A 42 5.97 13.45 -4.62
C THR A 42 6.84 13.33 -5.88
N ASP A 43 7.80 12.42 -5.87
CA ASP A 43 8.61 12.10 -7.04
C ASP A 43 7.74 11.67 -8.22
N ARG A 44 8.30 11.78 -9.43
CA ARG A 44 7.59 11.30 -10.61
C ARG A 44 7.32 9.80 -10.47
N ILE A 45 6.14 9.37 -10.92
CA ILE A 45 5.77 7.95 -11.02
C ILE A 45 6.75 7.15 -11.88
N SER A 46 7.44 7.82 -12.81
CA SER A 46 8.46 7.24 -13.67
C SER A 46 9.85 7.17 -13.02
N SER A 47 10.02 7.62 -11.77
CA SER A 47 11.31 7.59 -11.10
C SER A 47 11.73 6.16 -10.77
N ALA A 48 13.04 5.89 -10.84
CA ALA A 48 13.58 4.57 -10.52
C ALA A 48 13.30 4.15 -9.07
N GLY A 49 13.30 5.12 -8.13
CA GLY A 49 12.97 4.88 -6.72
C GLY A 49 11.52 4.43 -6.54
N PHE A 50 10.57 5.14 -7.15
CA PHE A 50 9.15 4.77 -7.12
C PHE A 50 8.91 3.39 -7.74
N GLN A 51 9.52 3.13 -8.90
CA GLN A 51 9.41 1.83 -9.56
C GLN A 51 9.95 0.70 -8.69
N ARG A 52 11.11 0.89 -8.04
CA ARG A 52 11.67 -0.11 -7.12
C ARG A 52 10.72 -0.43 -5.98
N HIS A 53 10.22 0.61 -5.30
CA HIS A 53 9.29 0.44 -4.19
C HIS A 53 8.01 -0.29 -4.62
N LEU A 54 7.48 0.05 -5.80
CA LEU A 54 6.32 -0.63 -6.37
C LEU A 54 6.58 -2.12 -6.65
N GLN A 55 7.77 -2.47 -7.16
CA GLN A 55 8.12 -3.88 -7.41
C GLN A 55 8.27 -4.66 -6.10
N GLU A 56 8.86 -4.06 -5.06
CA GLU A 56 8.96 -4.67 -3.73
C GLU A 56 7.58 -4.96 -3.12
N LEU A 57 6.66 -3.99 -3.20
CA LEU A 57 5.28 -4.16 -2.74
C LEU A 57 4.55 -5.26 -3.52
N LYS A 58 4.71 -5.30 -4.85
CA LYS A 58 4.14 -6.37 -5.69
C LYS A 58 4.68 -7.73 -5.28
N ALA A 59 6.00 -7.88 -5.13
CA ALA A 59 6.62 -9.13 -4.73
C ALA A 59 6.10 -9.62 -3.37
N SER A 60 5.96 -8.71 -2.39
CA SER A 60 5.39 -9.04 -1.07
C SER A 60 3.93 -9.51 -1.17
N LEU A 61 3.12 -8.86 -1.99
CA LEU A 61 1.72 -9.26 -2.21
C LEU A 61 1.62 -10.64 -2.87
N TRP A 62 2.42 -10.89 -3.90
CA TRP A 62 2.47 -12.20 -4.56
C TRP A 62 2.86 -13.31 -3.59
N ALA A 63 3.87 -13.09 -2.75
CA ALA A 63 4.28 -14.05 -1.72
C ALA A 63 3.16 -14.35 -0.70
N LYS A 64 2.43 -13.31 -0.25
CA LYS A 64 1.30 -13.48 0.67
C LYS A 64 0.15 -14.26 0.03
N LEU A 65 -0.18 -13.94 -1.22
CA LEU A 65 -1.24 -14.63 -1.97
C LEU A 65 -0.89 -16.09 -2.24
N SER A 66 0.36 -16.39 -2.59
CA SER A 66 0.79 -17.79 -2.78
C SER A 66 0.72 -18.60 -1.48
N SER A 67 1.09 -18.02 -0.35
CA SER A 67 1.01 -18.70 0.95
C SER A 67 -0.43 -18.91 1.42
N GLN A 68 -1.33 -17.94 1.19
CA GLN A 68 -2.76 -18.12 1.47
C GLN A 68 -3.38 -19.22 0.61
N LYS A 69 -3.03 -19.27 -0.68
CA LYS A 69 -3.52 -20.32 -1.58
C LYS A 69 -3.05 -21.71 -1.18
N ALA A 70 -1.82 -21.85 -0.68
CA ALA A 70 -1.30 -23.12 -0.18
C ALA A 70 -2.00 -23.58 1.10
N ALA A 71 -2.30 -22.65 2.03
CA ALA A 71 -3.01 -22.96 3.28
C ALA A 71 -4.46 -23.40 3.04
N ALA A 72 -5.13 -22.87 2.02
CA ALA A 72 -6.49 -23.28 1.65
C ALA A 72 -6.56 -24.64 0.93
N ALA A 73 -5.45 -25.14 0.36
CA ALA A 73 -5.42 -26.38 -0.41
C ALA A 73 -5.14 -27.64 0.44
N SER A 74 -4.85 -27.49 1.74
CA SER A 74 -4.57 -28.60 2.65
C SER A 74 -5.78 -29.09 3.48
N GLU A 75 -6.94 -28.45 3.36
CA GLU A 75 -8.15 -28.85 4.10
C GLU A 75 -9.06 -29.84 3.33
N ASP A 76 -8.82 -30.07 2.03
CA ASP A 76 -9.70 -30.90 1.17
C ASP A 76 -9.16 -32.32 0.87
N ASN A 77 -8.08 -32.79 1.51
CA ASN A 77 -7.52 -34.12 1.24
C ASN A 77 -7.68 -35.09 2.42
N GLU A 78 -8.92 -35.50 2.69
CA GLU A 78 -9.21 -36.72 3.46
C GLU A 78 -9.43 -37.88 2.47
N PRO A 79 -8.51 -38.86 2.35
CA PRO A 79 -8.72 -39.99 1.46
C PRO A 79 -9.81 -40.90 2.03
N SER A 80 -11.00 -40.82 1.43
CA SER A 80 -12.06 -41.81 1.55
C SER A 80 -11.52 -43.16 1.06
N SER A 81 -11.09 -44.00 2.01
CA SER A 81 -10.75 -45.39 1.76
C SER A 81 -11.03 -46.18 3.03
N ARG A 82 -12.23 -46.74 3.12
CA ARG A 82 -12.43 -48.01 3.83
C ARG A 82 -13.13 -48.97 2.88
N GLU A 83 -12.32 -49.93 2.46
CA GLU A 83 -12.60 -51.02 1.53
C GLU A 83 -13.73 -51.92 2.02
N GLY A 84 -14.39 -52.56 1.05
CA GLY A 84 -15.45 -53.52 1.28
C GLY A 84 -14.96 -54.76 2.04
N THR A 85 -15.70 -55.11 3.07
CA THR A 85 -15.58 -56.40 3.75
C THR A 85 -16.05 -57.52 2.82
N GLN A 86 -15.11 -58.28 2.26
CA GLN A 86 -15.38 -59.61 1.71
C GLN A 86 -15.79 -60.55 2.84
N ILE A 87 -16.99 -61.12 2.74
CA ILE A 87 -17.40 -62.29 3.50
C ILE A 87 -17.20 -63.51 2.61
N ALA A 88 -16.32 -64.40 3.05
CA ALA A 88 -16.02 -65.70 2.46
C ALA A 88 -16.76 -66.81 3.21
N ALA A 89 -17.23 -67.80 2.43
CA ALA A 89 -17.69 -69.15 2.76
C ALA A 89 -18.97 -69.29 3.61
#